data_AF-A0A8K1C870-F1
#
_entry.id   AF-A0A8K1C870-F1
#
_cell.length_a   1.000
_cell.length_b   1.000
_cell.length_c   1.000
_cell.angle_alpha   90.00
_cell.angle_beta   90.00
_cell.angle_gamma   90.00
#
_symmetry.space_group_name_H-M   'P 1'
#
loop_
_entity.id
_entity.type
_entity.pdbx_description
1 polymer ?
#
loop_
_entity_poly.entity_id
_entity_poly.type
_entity_poly.pdbx_seq_one_letter_code
_entity_poly.pdbx_strand_id
1 'polypeptide(L)'
;MTNDLRVGEAFGREKLVEQNKLFATYYDDIFLRLFGLDCISISPEDLTTVHATLEVEMTMTRTTIRRVFPHLQDSVALKWKLLGLRLCCPASATFQFDKTQFITSVDWTIDFLTGFSGLLTIEEVVLVLQNARIAYNAYLDPGNHDADLDWPMEEAIEQQGGAIDDLTRVTSEPSPWQSECEWRNDYTGAIMFRDGQGDDFVMV
;
A
#
# COMPACT_ATOMS: atom_id res chain seq x y z
N MET A 1 1.87 -7.24 30.11
CA MET A 1 0.89 -6.25 29.63
C MET A 1 0.87 -6.39 28.14
N THR A 2 -0.27 -6.73 27.57
CA THR A 2 -0.44 -6.87 26.12
C THR A 2 -0.33 -5.45 25.56
N ASN A 3 0.82 -5.10 24.99
CA ASN A 3 1.00 -3.82 24.32
C ASN A 3 0.18 -3.92 23.02
N ASP A 4 -1.01 -3.34 23.03
CA ASP A 4 -1.80 -3.21 21.81
C ASP A 4 -0.98 -2.37 20.82
N LEU A 5 -0.74 -2.94 19.64
CA LEU A 5 -0.03 -2.28 18.56
C LEU A 5 -0.75 -0.98 18.22
N ARG A 6 -0.05 0.16 18.27
CA ARG A 6 -0.57 1.42 17.76
C ARG A 6 -0.30 1.52 16.26
N VAL A 7 -1.32 1.84 15.47
CA VAL A 7 -1.25 2.03 14.01
C VAL A 7 -1.73 3.45 13.69
N GLY A 8 -0.80 4.38 13.47
CA GLY A 8 -1.10 5.82 13.44
C GLY A 8 -1.77 6.28 14.74
N GLU A 9 -3.02 6.74 14.66
CA GLU A 9 -3.85 7.13 15.82
C GLU A 9 -4.73 6.00 16.36
N ALA A 10 -4.77 4.84 15.69
CA ALA A 10 -5.59 3.70 16.08
C ALA A 10 -4.81 2.66 16.90
N PHE A 11 -5.52 1.77 17.59
CA PHE A 11 -4.95 0.67 18.37
C PHE A 11 -5.48 -0.67 17.88
N GLY A 12 -4.65 -1.71 18.00
CA GLY A 12 -4.96 -3.08 17.62
C GLY A 12 -4.30 -3.51 16.31
N ARG A 13 -3.89 -4.79 16.26
CA ARG A 13 -3.26 -5.40 15.07
C ARG A 13 -4.25 -5.51 13.91
N GLU A 14 -5.53 -5.64 14.25
CA GLU A 14 -6.64 -5.71 13.32
C GLU A 14 -6.67 -4.49 12.40
N LYS A 15 -6.29 -3.30 12.90
CA LYS A 15 -6.26 -2.08 12.09
C LYS A 15 -5.20 -2.09 11.02
N LEU A 16 -4.03 -2.64 11.33
CA LEU A 16 -2.98 -2.84 10.32
C LEU A 16 -3.46 -3.84 9.26
N VAL A 17 -4.06 -4.96 9.68
CA VAL A 17 -4.56 -5.99 8.76
C VAL A 17 -5.72 -5.46 7.89
N GLU A 18 -6.66 -4.71 8.46
CA GLU A 18 -7.77 -4.08 7.75
C GLU A 18 -7.26 -3.12 6.67
N GLN A 19 -6.32 -2.23 6.99
CA GLN A 19 -5.78 -1.29 6.01
C GLN A 19 -4.99 -2.01 4.91
N ASN A 20 -4.16 -3.00 5.24
CA ASN A 20 -3.49 -3.81 4.23
C ASN A 20 -4.46 -4.51 3.29
N LYS A 21 -5.56 -5.06 3.83
CA LYS A 21 -6.63 -5.66 3.01
C LYS A 21 -7.28 -4.63 2.10
N LEU A 22 -7.56 -3.42 2.57
CA LEU A 22 -8.15 -2.37 1.74
C LEU A 22 -7.20 -1.99 0.59
N PHE A 23 -5.91 -1.80 0.87
CA PHE A 23 -4.93 -1.53 -0.18
C PHE A 23 -4.90 -2.66 -1.21
N ALA A 24 -4.69 -3.91 -0.77
CA ALA A 24 -4.64 -5.07 -1.65
C ALA A 24 -5.95 -5.35 -2.42
N THR A 25 -7.10 -4.87 -1.92
CA THR A 25 -8.39 -5.01 -2.62
C THR A 25 -8.63 -3.85 -3.58
N TYR A 26 -8.18 -2.65 -3.24
CA TYR A 26 -8.53 -1.44 -3.98
C TYR A 26 -7.53 -1.13 -5.09
N TYR A 27 -6.29 -1.59 -4.97
CA TYR A 27 -5.21 -1.37 -5.93
C TYR A 27 -4.66 -2.71 -6.42
N ASP A 28 -4.21 -2.73 -7.67
CA ASP A 28 -3.45 -3.87 -8.21
C ASP A 28 -1.95 -3.57 -8.14
N ASP A 29 -1.11 -4.60 -8.30
CA ASP A 29 0.35 -4.49 -8.47
C ASP A 29 1.03 -3.58 -7.43
N ILE A 30 0.70 -3.79 -6.15
CA ILE A 30 1.31 -3.02 -5.07
C ILE A 30 2.73 -3.53 -4.85
N PHE A 31 3.71 -2.63 -4.93
CA PHE A 31 5.10 -2.93 -4.63
C PHE A 31 5.67 -1.88 -3.69
N LEU A 32 6.46 -2.32 -2.72
CA LEU A 32 7.17 -1.46 -1.79
C LEU A 32 8.66 -1.54 -2.02
N ARG A 33 9.29 -0.38 -2.14
CA ARG A 33 10.74 -0.27 -2.29
C ARG A 33 11.33 0.48 -1.11
N LEU A 34 12.22 -0.19 -0.37
CA LEU A 34 12.97 0.41 0.73
C LEU A 34 14.22 1.11 0.20
N PHE A 35 14.35 2.41 0.50
CA PHE A 35 15.53 3.20 0.15
C PHE A 35 16.46 3.45 1.32
N GLY A 36 15.91 3.54 2.53
CA GLY A 36 16.69 3.91 3.70
C GLY A 36 16.02 3.46 4.98
N LEU A 37 16.84 3.17 5.98
CA LEU A 37 16.42 2.80 7.32
C LEU A 37 17.33 3.48 8.33
N ASP A 38 16.74 4.34 9.15
CA ASP A 38 17.45 5.19 10.10
C ASP A 38 16.95 4.91 11.52
N CYS A 39 17.86 4.61 12.45
CA CYS A 39 17.53 4.59 13.87
C CYS A 39 17.51 6.03 14.40
N ILE A 40 16.32 6.59 14.61
CA ILE A 40 16.15 7.99 14.97
C ILE A 40 16.16 8.26 16.47
N SER A 41 15.90 7.24 17.30
CA SER A 41 16.06 7.36 18.76
C SER A 41 16.24 6.01 19.44
N ILE A 42 17.11 5.98 20.45
CA ILE A 42 17.15 4.91 21.45
C ILE A 42 16.91 5.59 22.80
N SER A 43 15.77 5.33 23.42
CA SER A 43 15.41 5.91 24.71
C SER A 43 16.08 5.15 25.86
N PRO A 44 16.25 5.77 27.04
CA PRO A 44 16.71 5.08 28.25
C PRO A 44 15.76 3.96 28.73
N GLU A 45 14.53 3.93 28.22
CA GLU A 45 13.52 2.92 28.51
C GLU A 45 13.53 1.76 27.51
N ASP A 46 14.63 1.62 26.74
CA ASP A 46 14.85 0.61 25.69
C ASP A 46 13.83 0.67 24.54
N LEU A 47 13.10 1.79 24.39
CA LEU A 47 12.32 2.05 23.19
C LEU A 47 13.24 2.48 22.06
N THR A 48 13.20 1.74 20.95
CA THR A 48 13.95 2.05 19.72
C THR A 48 12.98 2.54 18.67
N THR A 49 13.23 3.72 18.09
CA THR A 49 12.43 4.24 16.98
C THR A 49 13.24 4.17 15.69
N VAL A 50 12.67 3.54 14.68
CA VAL A 50 13.25 3.38 13.35
C VAL A 50 12.37 4.06 12.33
N HIS A 51 12.98 4.85 11.45
CA HIS A 51 12.33 5.47 10.31
C HIS A 51 12.76 4.77 9.03
N ALA A 52 11.81 4.41 8.17
CA ALA A 52 12.03 3.83 6.87
C ALA A 52 11.57 4.81 5.79
N THR A 53 12.45 5.07 4.81
CA THR A 53 12.12 5.81 3.60
C THR A 53 11.79 4.82 2.50
N LEU A 54 10.61 4.99 1.89
CA LEU A 54 9.98 4.04 0.99
C LEU A 54 9.51 4.71 -0.30
N GLU A 55 9.24 3.91 -1.32
CA GLU A 55 8.33 4.24 -2.43
C GLU A 55 7.30 3.13 -2.53
N VAL A 56 6.04 3.52 -2.73
CA VAL A 56 4.96 2.59 -3.04
C VAL A 56 4.60 2.76 -4.50
N GLU A 57 4.70 1.67 -5.25
CA GLU A 57 4.16 1.59 -6.60
C GLU A 57 2.81 0.86 -6.52
N MET A 58 1.80 1.35 -7.23
CA MET A 58 0.48 0.73 -7.26
C MET A 58 -0.26 1.04 -8.57
N THR A 59 -1.04 0.10 -9.08
CA THR A 59 -1.84 0.29 -10.29
C THR A 59 -3.27 0.70 -9.93
N MET A 60 -3.74 1.79 -10.55
CA MET A 60 -5.12 2.26 -10.46
C MET A 60 -6.06 1.32 -11.22
N THR A 61 -7.11 0.85 -10.55
CA THR A 61 -8.12 -0.04 -11.12
C THR A 61 -9.49 0.62 -11.14
N ARG A 62 -10.48 -0.07 -11.73
CA ARG A 62 -11.89 0.34 -11.60
C ARG A 62 -12.33 0.35 -10.14
N THR A 63 -11.83 -0.60 -9.34
CA THR A 63 -12.10 -0.68 -7.90
C THR A 63 -11.50 0.51 -7.19
N THR A 64 -10.27 0.91 -7.51
CA THR A 64 -9.65 2.13 -6.96
C THR A 64 -10.53 3.35 -7.20
N ILE A 65 -10.95 3.57 -8.45
CA ILE A 65 -11.79 4.71 -8.81
C ILE A 65 -13.14 4.65 -8.09
N ARG A 66 -13.74 3.47 -7.91
CA ARG A 66 -15.03 3.31 -7.22
C ARG A 66 -14.93 3.51 -5.71
N ARG A 67 -13.85 3.05 -5.09
CA ARG A 67 -13.72 2.99 -3.63
C ARG A 67 -12.93 4.16 -3.07
N VAL A 68 -11.85 4.57 -3.73
CA VAL A 68 -10.95 5.63 -3.26
C VAL A 68 -11.29 6.99 -3.84
N PHE A 69 -11.67 7.05 -5.12
CA PHE A 69 -11.99 8.32 -5.81
C PHE A 69 -13.44 8.38 -6.32
N PRO A 70 -14.45 8.09 -5.47
CA PRO A 70 -15.84 7.92 -5.91
C PRO A 70 -16.43 9.18 -6.58
N HIS A 71 -15.94 10.37 -6.23
CA HIS A 71 -16.36 11.64 -6.85
C HIS A 71 -15.96 11.76 -8.33
N LEU A 72 -15.00 10.96 -8.80
CA LEU A 72 -14.58 10.93 -10.20
C LEU A 72 -15.47 10.03 -11.07
N GLN A 73 -16.46 9.34 -10.49
CA GLN A 73 -17.33 8.42 -11.22
C GLN A 73 -18.06 9.06 -12.41
N ASP A 74 -18.35 10.36 -12.36
CA ASP A 74 -19.01 11.07 -13.45
C ASP A 74 -18.01 11.73 -14.44
N SER A 75 -16.73 11.84 -14.06
CA SER A 75 -15.69 12.45 -14.90
C SER A 75 -15.11 11.43 -15.87
N VAL A 76 -15.66 11.36 -17.08
CA VAL A 76 -15.18 10.45 -18.13
C VAL A 76 -13.69 10.66 -18.42
N ALA A 77 -13.25 11.91 -18.56
CA ALA A 77 -11.87 12.24 -18.90
C ALA A 77 -10.86 11.78 -17.84
N LEU A 78 -11.10 12.07 -16.56
CA LEU A 78 -10.19 11.68 -15.47
C LEU A 78 -10.20 10.17 -15.24
N LYS A 79 -11.35 9.50 -15.30
CA LYS A 79 -11.42 8.04 -15.20
C LYS A 79 -10.56 7.34 -16.25
N TRP A 80 -10.61 7.82 -17.49
CA TRP A 80 -9.82 7.24 -18.57
C TRP A 80 -8.32 7.45 -18.38
N LYS A 81 -7.91 8.58 -17.79
CA LYS A 81 -6.50 8.83 -17.47
C LYS A 81 -6.01 8.00 -16.28
N LEU A 82 -6.88 7.79 -15.30
CA LEU A 82 -6.53 7.05 -14.08
C LEU A 82 -6.56 5.55 -14.28
N LEU A 83 -7.47 4.99 -15.08
CA LEU A 83 -7.59 3.54 -15.19
C LEU A 83 -6.34 2.91 -15.81
N GLY A 84 -5.72 1.98 -15.08
CA GLY A 84 -4.46 1.33 -15.47
C GLY A 84 -3.22 2.18 -15.24
N LEU A 85 -3.36 3.38 -14.66
CA LEU A 85 -2.23 4.24 -14.33
C LEU A 85 -1.40 3.60 -13.21
N ARG A 86 -0.11 3.39 -13.46
CA ARG A 86 0.84 3.00 -12.41
C ARG A 86 1.33 4.25 -11.69
N LEU A 87 1.03 4.32 -10.42
CA LEU A 87 1.36 5.43 -9.54
C LEU A 87 2.57 5.06 -8.70
N CYS A 88 3.61 5.90 -8.71
CA CYS A 88 4.77 5.78 -7.82
C CYS A 88 4.73 6.92 -6.81
N CYS A 89 4.52 6.59 -5.54
CA CYS A 89 4.40 7.55 -4.46
C CYS A 89 5.57 7.43 -3.49
N PRO A 90 6.28 8.53 -3.19
CA PRO A 90 7.15 8.57 -2.03
C PRO A 90 6.35 8.22 -0.77
N ALA A 91 6.96 7.44 0.11
CA ALA A 91 6.33 7.01 1.35
C ALA A 91 7.34 6.91 2.48
N SER A 92 6.82 6.84 3.69
CA SER A 92 7.65 6.60 4.86
C SER A 92 6.90 5.78 5.89
N ALA A 93 7.64 5.05 6.71
CA ALA A 93 7.10 4.31 7.84
C ALA A 93 7.96 4.54 9.07
N THR A 94 7.34 4.80 10.22
CA THR A 94 8.03 4.92 11.50
C THR A 94 7.59 3.79 12.42
N PHE A 95 8.56 3.04 12.93
CA PHE A 95 8.36 1.89 13.80
C PHE A 95 8.93 2.19 15.18
N GLN A 96 8.18 1.86 16.23
CA GLN A 96 8.69 1.86 17.60
C GLN A 96 8.75 0.44 18.12
N PHE A 97 9.93 0.05 18.61
CA PHE A 97 10.19 -1.25 19.19
C PHE A 97 10.34 -1.10 20.69
N ASP A 98 9.80 -2.05 21.45
CA ASP A 98 10.09 -2.17 22.87
C ASP A 98 11.38 -2.95 23.16
N LYS A 99 11.71 -3.07 24.45
CA LYS A 99 12.84 -3.87 24.94
C LYS A 99 12.83 -5.34 24.54
N THR A 100 11.66 -5.87 24.16
CA THR A 100 11.50 -7.23 23.65
C THR A 100 11.62 -7.31 22.13
N GLN A 101 12.00 -6.20 21.48
CA GLN A 101 12.15 -6.05 20.03
C GLN A 101 10.83 -6.25 19.27
N PHE A 102 9.68 -6.05 19.93
CA PHE A 102 8.38 -6.09 19.28
C PHE A 102 7.93 -4.69 18.88
N ILE A 103 7.26 -4.61 17.73
CA ILE A 103 6.66 -3.37 17.27
C ILE A 103 5.50 -3.01 18.19
N THR A 104 5.60 -1.85 18.82
CA THR A 104 4.57 -1.27 19.69
C THR A 104 3.82 -0.14 19.01
N SER A 105 4.44 0.50 18.02
CA SER A 105 3.80 1.52 17.20
C SER A 105 4.30 1.44 15.77
N VAL A 106 3.41 1.66 14.84
CA VAL A 106 3.70 1.80 13.42
C VAL A 106 2.91 2.97 12.85
N ASP A 107 3.55 3.83 12.08
CA ASP A 107 2.90 4.97 11.43
C ASP A 107 3.39 5.07 9.99
N TRP A 108 2.48 5.17 9.04
CA TRP A 108 2.77 5.15 7.60
C TRP A 108 2.23 6.41 6.95
N THR A 109 2.97 6.91 5.96
CA THR A 109 2.56 8.06 5.15
C THR A 109 2.85 7.77 3.69
N ILE A 110 1.93 8.15 2.80
CA ILE A 110 2.10 8.06 1.35
C ILE A 110 1.82 9.42 0.74
N ASP A 111 2.76 9.94 -0.03
CA ASP A 111 2.64 11.22 -0.72
C ASP A 111 2.00 11.03 -2.12
N PHE A 112 0.67 10.93 -2.13
CA PHE A 112 -0.12 10.86 -3.36
C PHE A 112 -0.01 12.13 -4.20
N LEU A 113 0.23 13.29 -3.58
CA LEU A 113 0.37 14.56 -4.29
C LEU A 113 1.58 14.50 -5.23
N THR A 114 2.73 14.10 -4.71
CA THR A 114 3.94 13.92 -5.51
C THR A 114 3.75 12.84 -6.57
N GLY A 115 3.11 11.71 -6.23
CA GLY A 115 2.85 10.64 -7.19
C GLY A 115 2.01 11.08 -8.39
N PHE A 116 0.94 11.86 -8.18
CA PHE A 116 0.10 12.32 -9.27
C PHE A 116 0.69 13.51 -10.04
N SER A 117 1.52 14.34 -9.41
CA SER A 117 2.05 15.57 -10.03
C SER A 117 2.97 15.31 -11.23
N GLY A 118 3.56 14.11 -11.34
CA GLY A 118 4.32 13.70 -12.52
C GLY A 118 3.48 13.21 -13.70
N LEU A 119 2.18 12.96 -13.49
CA LEU A 119 1.30 12.25 -14.42
C LEU A 119 0.10 13.08 -14.88
N LEU A 120 -0.32 14.05 -14.08
CA LEU A 120 -1.52 14.87 -14.30
C LEU A 120 -1.18 16.37 -14.22
N THR A 121 -2.06 17.22 -14.75
CA THR A 121 -1.92 18.67 -14.53
C THR A 121 -2.24 19.03 -13.09
N ILE A 122 -1.75 20.18 -12.60
CA ILE A 122 -2.03 20.64 -11.22
C ILE A 122 -3.55 20.70 -10.94
N GLU A 123 -4.34 21.20 -11.89
CA GLU A 123 -5.80 21.25 -11.77
C GLU A 123 -6.40 19.84 -11.64
N GLU A 124 -5.91 18.89 -12.42
CA GLU A 124 -6.35 17.49 -12.37
C GLU A 124 -5.96 16.83 -11.05
N VAL A 125 -4.75 17.06 -10.55
CA VAL A 125 -4.28 16.54 -9.24
C VAL A 125 -5.18 17.05 -8.11
N VAL A 126 -5.50 18.33 -8.09
CA VAL A 126 -6.43 18.92 -7.11
C VAL A 126 -7.80 18.25 -7.22
N LEU A 127 -8.31 18.06 -8.44
CA LEU A 127 -9.60 17.39 -8.66
C LEU A 127 -9.61 15.93 -8.19
N VAL A 128 -8.50 15.21 -8.37
CA VAL A 128 -8.35 13.82 -7.91
C VAL A 128 -8.34 13.75 -6.39
N LEU A 129 -7.57 14.61 -5.71
CA LEU A 129 -7.32 14.50 -4.27
C LEU A 129 -8.37 15.17 -3.38
N GLN A 130 -9.05 16.24 -3.84
CA GLN A 130 -9.92 17.08 -2.99
C GLN A 130 -11.07 16.35 -2.26
N ASN A 131 -11.55 15.23 -2.80
CA ASN A 131 -12.62 14.42 -2.22
C ASN A 131 -12.28 12.92 -2.23
N ALA A 132 -10.97 12.61 -2.31
CA ALA A 132 -10.50 11.25 -2.20
C ALA A 132 -10.77 10.69 -0.79
N ARG A 133 -11.10 9.40 -0.71
CA ARG A 133 -11.27 8.66 0.54
C ARG A 133 -9.93 8.19 1.10
N ILE A 134 -8.99 9.13 1.22
CA ILE A 134 -7.65 8.92 1.74
C ILE A 134 -7.45 9.91 2.87
N ALA A 135 -7.18 9.41 4.08
CA ALA A 135 -6.83 10.24 5.22
C ALA A 135 -5.35 10.67 5.16
N TYR A 136 -4.97 11.65 5.98
CA TYR A 136 -3.63 12.25 5.98
C TYR A 136 -2.50 11.24 6.27
N ASN A 137 -2.79 10.16 7.00
CA ASN A 137 -1.88 9.06 7.32
C ASN A 137 -2.02 7.89 6.32
N ALA A 138 -2.43 8.18 5.09
CA ALA A 138 -2.70 7.22 4.04
C ALA A 138 -3.76 6.15 4.37
N TYR A 139 -4.55 6.31 5.43
CA TYR A 139 -5.66 5.40 5.71
C TYR A 139 -6.73 5.52 4.62
N LEU A 140 -7.16 4.37 4.11
CA LEU A 140 -8.30 4.27 3.21
C LEU A 140 -9.58 4.19 4.04
N ASP A 141 -10.53 5.06 3.72
CA ASP A 141 -11.88 4.97 4.26
C ASP A 141 -12.66 3.91 3.46
N PRO A 142 -13.10 2.79 4.09
CA PRO A 142 -13.87 1.76 3.40
C PRO A 142 -15.21 2.28 2.85
N GLY A 143 -15.67 3.45 3.31
CA GLY A 143 -17.00 3.99 3.06
C GLY A 143 -18.08 3.20 3.80
N ASN A 144 -19.32 3.71 3.79
CA ASN A 144 -20.44 3.00 4.42
C ASN A 144 -20.56 1.57 3.87
N HIS A 145 -20.55 0.62 4.80
CA HIS A 145 -20.45 -0.82 4.62
C HIS A 145 -21.76 -1.49 4.15
N ASP A 146 -22.62 -0.81 3.41
CA ASP A 146 -23.92 -1.35 3.04
C ASP A 146 -23.90 -1.88 1.59
N ALA A 147 -23.80 -3.22 1.47
CA ALA A 147 -24.37 -4.09 0.43
C ALA A 147 -23.44 -4.96 -0.46
N ASP A 148 -22.11 -4.77 -0.50
CA ASP A 148 -21.29 -5.48 -1.53
C ASP A 148 -20.12 -6.34 -0.98
N LEU A 149 -19.99 -6.53 0.33
CA LEU A 149 -18.92 -7.36 0.92
C LEU A 149 -19.45 -8.66 1.53
N ASP A 150 -20.30 -9.35 0.78
CA ASP A 150 -20.58 -10.78 0.96
C ASP A 150 -19.82 -11.58 -0.13
N TRP A 151 -18.56 -11.21 -0.37
CA TRP A 151 -17.67 -11.97 -1.25
C TRP A 151 -16.91 -12.99 -0.37
N PRO A 152 -17.16 -14.30 -0.52
CA PRO A 152 -16.47 -15.30 0.28
C PRO A 152 -14.99 -15.29 -0.08
N MET A 153 -14.15 -14.86 0.88
CA MET A 153 -12.68 -14.85 0.78
C MET A 153 -12.10 -16.23 0.43
N GLU A 154 -12.83 -17.31 0.74
CA GLU A 154 -12.43 -18.69 0.43
C GLU A 154 -12.42 -18.99 -1.09
N GLU A 155 -13.26 -18.35 -1.91
CA GLU A 155 -13.27 -18.59 -3.37
C GLU A 155 -12.18 -17.83 -4.13
N ALA A 156 -11.72 -16.68 -3.61
CA ALA A 156 -10.70 -15.86 -4.29
C ALA A 156 -9.31 -16.50 -4.22
N ILE A 157 -8.99 -17.17 -3.10
CA ILE A 157 -7.73 -17.90 -2.91
C ILE A 157 -7.70 -19.15 -3.82
N GLU A 158 -8.85 -19.78 -4.05
CA GLU A 158 -8.93 -20.98 -4.90
C GLU A 158 -8.89 -20.65 -6.40
N GLN A 159 -9.45 -19.50 -6.82
CA GLN A 159 -9.39 -19.05 -8.22
C GLN A 159 -8.01 -18.50 -8.64
N GLN A 160 -7.22 -17.95 -7.71
CA GLN A 160 -5.84 -17.51 -8.00
C GLN A 160 -4.83 -18.66 -7.99
N GLY A 161 -5.12 -19.79 -7.34
CA GLY A 161 -4.25 -20.98 -7.36
C GLY A 161 -4.18 -21.72 -8.70
N GLY A 162 -5.16 -21.50 -9.60
CA GLY A 162 -5.24 -22.18 -10.91
C GLY A 162 -4.57 -21.45 -12.08
N ALA A 163 -4.24 -20.15 -11.94
CA ALA A 163 -3.76 -19.31 -13.05
C ALA A 163 -2.24 -19.05 -13.04
N ILE A 164 -1.51 -19.57 -12.05
CA ILE A 164 -0.05 -19.37 -11.94
C ILE A 164 0.72 -20.30 -12.90
N ASP A 165 0.11 -21.37 -13.41
CA ASP A 165 0.80 -22.34 -14.27
C ASP A 165 0.79 -21.96 -15.78
N ASP A 166 -0.12 -21.08 -16.22
CA ASP A 166 -0.33 -20.79 -17.66
C ASP A 166 0.26 -19.44 -18.14
N LEU A 167 0.82 -18.62 -17.24
CA LEU A 167 1.48 -17.35 -17.61
C LEU A 167 2.96 -17.53 -18.02
N THR A 168 3.46 -18.76 -18.09
CA THR A 168 4.85 -19.03 -18.53
C THR A 168 5.03 -19.06 -20.06
N ARG A 169 4.01 -18.72 -20.86
CA ARG A 169 4.08 -18.92 -22.31
C ARG A 169 3.37 -17.89 -23.20
N VAL A 170 3.70 -16.61 -23.06
CA VAL A 170 3.53 -15.64 -24.17
C VAL A 170 4.78 -14.78 -24.35
N THR A 171 5.05 -14.48 -25.61
CA THR A 171 6.32 -14.21 -26.28
C THR A 171 7.03 -12.92 -25.89
N SER A 172 8.35 -13.06 -25.88
CA SER A 172 9.39 -12.04 -25.81
C SER A 172 9.36 -11.06 -27.00
N GLU A 173 8.86 -9.84 -26.80
CA GLU A 173 9.43 -8.62 -27.39
C GLU A 173 9.19 -7.42 -26.45
N PRO A 174 10.23 -6.69 -26.02
CA PRO A 174 10.08 -5.56 -25.13
C PRO A 174 9.52 -4.32 -25.84
N SER A 175 8.62 -3.61 -25.15
CA SER A 175 8.08 -2.31 -25.55
C SER A 175 9.19 -1.25 -25.58
N PRO A 176 9.14 -0.26 -26.51
CA PRO A 176 10.22 0.73 -26.72
C PRO A 176 10.54 1.64 -25.52
N TRP A 177 9.77 1.57 -24.43
CA TRP A 177 10.01 2.32 -23.19
C TRP A 177 10.70 1.49 -22.09
N GLN A 178 11.02 0.22 -22.34
CA GLN A 178 11.66 -0.68 -21.37
C GLN A 178 13.19 -0.55 -21.31
N SER A 179 13.79 0.34 -22.10
CA SER A 179 15.26 0.42 -22.24
C SER A 179 16.00 1.17 -21.12
N GLU A 180 15.31 1.68 -20.10
CA GLU A 180 15.97 2.36 -18.95
C GLU A 180 15.79 1.64 -17.60
N CYS A 181 15.08 0.52 -17.55
CA CYS A 181 14.82 -0.22 -16.30
C CYS A 181 15.37 -1.66 -16.36
N GLU A 182 16.66 -1.82 -16.68
CA GLU A 182 17.36 -3.08 -16.38
C GLU A 182 18.01 -3.00 -15.01
N TRP A 183 17.30 -3.45 -13.97
CA TRP A 183 17.94 -3.85 -12.71
C TRP A 183 17.37 -5.18 -12.25
N ARG A 184 18.21 -6.22 -12.37
CA ARG A 184 18.09 -7.47 -11.60
C ARG A 184 18.23 -7.13 -10.12
N ASN A 185 17.18 -7.35 -9.34
CA ASN A 185 17.22 -7.23 -7.89
C ASN A 185 16.64 -8.50 -7.28
N ASP A 186 17.50 -9.26 -6.61
CA ASP A 186 17.28 -10.64 -6.21
C ASP A 186 16.76 -10.74 -4.76
N TYR A 187 16.16 -9.69 -4.22
CA TYR A 187 15.66 -9.65 -2.84
C TYR A 187 14.21 -9.23 -2.81
N THR A 188 13.36 -10.24 -2.57
CA THR A 188 11.96 -10.13 -2.15
C THR A 188 11.83 -9.02 -1.11
N GLY A 189 11.27 -7.86 -1.51
CA GLY A 189 11.05 -6.65 -0.69
C GLY A 189 10.03 -6.81 0.43
N ALA A 190 10.02 -7.98 1.06
CA ALA A 190 9.13 -8.40 2.12
C ALA A 190 9.48 -7.67 3.43
N ILE A 191 8.65 -6.71 3.85
CA ILE A 191 8.73 -6.18 5.21
C ILE A 191 8.06 -7.20 6.13
N MET A 192 8.87 -7.95 6.88
CA MET A 192 8.39 -8.90 7.90
C MET A 192 8.10 -8.18 9.21
N PHE A 193 6.85 -8.22 9.64
CA PHE A 193 6.40 -7.79 10.96
C PHE A 193 6.30 -9.01 11.86
N ARG A 194 7.20 -9.12 12.85
CA ARG A 194 7.11 -10.16 13.87
C ARG A 194 6.29 -9.66 15.05
N ASP A 195 5.19 -10.35 15.33
CA ASP A 195 4.24 -9.98 16.38
C ASP A 195 4.44 -10.73 17.71
N GLY A 196 5.37 -11.69 17.73
CA GLY A 196 5.76 -12.47 18.91
C GLY A 196 4.78 -13.56 19.34
N GLN A 197 3.68 -13.75 18.62
CA GLN A 197 2.71 -14.83 18.87
C GLN A 197 2.74 -15.93 17.81
N GLY A 198 3.59 -15.78 16.79
CA GLY A 198 3.80 -16.77 15.74
C GLY A 198 3.16 -16.40 14.41
N ASP A 199 2.46 -15.27 14.34
CA ASP A 199 1.93 -14.71 13.10
C ASP A 199 2.91 -13.64 12.59
N ASP A 200 3.92 -14.09 11.84
CA ASP A 200 4.82 -13.21 11.11
C ASP A 200 4.06 -12.70 9.86
N PHE A 201 3.82 -11.39 9.77
CA PHE A 201 3.17 -10.80 8.61
C PHE A 201 4.22 -10.37 7.60
N VAL A 202 4.11 -10.88 6.38
CA VAL A 202 4.92 -10.45 5.25
C VAL A 202 4.10 -9.49 4.41
N MET A 203 4.55 -8.24 4.34
CA MET A 203 4.07 -7.29 3.35
C MET A 203 4.80 -7.61 2.05
N VAL A 204 4.14 -8.32 1.13
CA VAL A 204 4.66 -8.68 -0.20
C VAL A 204 4.45 -7.52 -1.15
#